data_AF-A0A1G2AU79-F1
#
_entry.id   AF-A0A1G2AU79-F1
#
_cell.length_a   1.000
_cell.length_b   1.000
_cell.length_c   1.000
_cell.angle_alpha   90.00
_cell.angle_beta   90.00
_cell.angle_gamma   90.00
#
_symmetry.space_group_name_H-M   'P 1'
#
loop_
_entity.id
_entity.type
_entity.pdbx_description
1 polymer ?
#
loop_
_entity_poly.entity_id
_entity_poly.type
_entity_poly.pdbx_seq_one_letter_code
_entity_poly.pdbx_strand_id
1 'polypeptide(L)'
;MSEEKQTFVQRLQSLSEVDFDDVEDAEDFFSRQAAETAQANLSAQTVKTSGQASEPQDEGLERWLSETSFDGQLAVDVFQTSQHIVIQSTIAGVHPEDVDISFHNDTLTIKGLRRKPVTIPEEDYLYSECYWGGFSRSIILPVDVHEDKIAAQMENGVLTITIPKKETADSRKIRVKEIPLT
;
A
#
# COMPACT_ATOMS: atom_id res chain seq x y z
N MET A 1 -49.46 24.89 5.41
CA MET A 1 -49.20 23.53 5.94
C MET A 1 -47.74 23.22 5.65
N SER A 2 -46.94 22.96 6.68
CA SER A 2 -45.49 22.83 6.56
C SER A 2 -45.16 21.36 6.30
N GLU A 3 -44.53 21.05 5.17
CA GLU A 3 -43.99 19.72 4.91
C GLU A 3 -42.78 19.48 5.82
N GLU A 4 -42.90 18.51 6.70
CA GLU A 4 -41.83 18.09 7.59
C GLU A 4 -40.84 17.25 6.77
N LYS A 5 -39.62 17.77 6.57
CA LYS A 5 -38.59 17.09 5.77
C LYS A 5 -38.14 15.83 6.52
N GLN A 6 -38.42 14.66 5.96
CA GLN A 6 -37.89 13.40 6.46
C GLN A 6 -36.36 13.43 6.53
N THR A 7 -35.85 12.94 7.65
CA THR A 7 -34.41 12.83 7.91
C THR A 7 -33.77 11.74 7.04
N PHE A 8 -32.46 11.84 6.81
CA PHE A 8 -31.70 10.86 6.03
C PHE A 8 -31.88 9.42 6.54
N VAL A 9 -31.93 9.24 7.86
CA VAL A 9 -32.13 7.93 8.51
C VAL A 9 -33.54 7.38 8.24
N GLN A 10 -34.57 8.23 8.26
CA GLN A 10 -35.94 7.82 7.93
C GLN A 10 -36.08 7.38 6.47
N ARG A 11 -35.33 8.00 5.55
CA ARG A 11 -35.26 7.56 4.15
C ARG A 11 -34.52 6.24 3.98
N LEU A 12 -33.44 6.03 4.74
CA LEU A 12 -32.68 4.77 4.70
C LEU A 12 -33.50 3.59 5.22
N GLN A 13 -34.29 3.83 6.28
CA GLN A 13 -35.14 2.80 6.90
C GLN A 13 -36.41 2.50 6.08
N SER A 14 -36.87 3.43 5.24
CA SER A 14 -37.99 3.18 4.32
C SER A 14 -37.58 2.43 3.05
N LEU A 15 -36.28 2.18 2.82
CA LEU A 15 -35.76 1.34 1.74
C LEU A 15 -35.78 -0.15 2.11
N SER A 16 -36.85 -0.62 2.77
CA SER A 16 -37.07 -2.05 2.92
C SER A 16 -37.55 -2.60 1.57
N GLU A 17 -36.75 -3.52 1.02
CA GLU A 17 -36.87 -4.17 -0.31
C GLU A 17 -36.25 -3.35 -1.45
N VAL A 18 -34.91 -3.24 -1.41
CA VAL A 18 -34.15 -3.25 -2.67
C VAL A 18 -34.03 -4.71 -3.06
N ASP A 19 -34.75 -5.15 -4.09
CA ASP A 19 -34.48 -6.41 -4.77
C ASP A 19 -33.05 -6.31 -5.32
N PHE A 20 -32.12 -7.07 -4.72
CA PHE A 20 -30.71 -7.07 -5.12
C PHE A 20 -30.52 -7.59 -6.56
N ASP A 21 -31.55 -8.21 -7.15
CA ASP A 21 -31.58 -8.65 -8.54
C ASP A 21 -31.84 -7.50 -9.54
N ASP A 22 -32.36 -6.34 -9.09
CA ASP A 22 -32.54 -5.12 -9.92
C ASP A 22 -31.34 -4.17 -9.83
N VAL A 23 -30.24 -4.56 -9.17
CA VAL A 23 -28.95 -3.86 -9.23
C VAL A 23 -28.23 -4.23 -10.54
N GLU A 24 -28.91 -4.04 -11.68
CA GLU A 24 -28.35 -4.35 -13.00
C GLU A 24 -27.26 -3.37 -13.46
N ASP A 25 -27.03 -2.25 -12.77
CA ASP A 25 -26.14 -1.19 -13.29
C ASP A 25 -24.96 -0.80 -12.40
N ALA A 26 -24.81 -1.32 -11.17
CA ALA A 26 -23.68 -0.91 -10.32
C ALA A 26 -22.37 -1.59 -10.76
N GLU A 27 -22.39 -2.90 -10.96
CA GLU A 27 -21.22 -3.64 -11.47
C GLU A 27 -20.89 -3.23 -12.91
N ASP A 28 -21.90 -2.96 -13.73
CA ASP A 28 -21.72 -2.47 -15.11
C ASP A 28 -21.19 -1.02 -15.11
N PHE A 29 -21.63 -0.15 -14.20
CA PHE A 29 -21.07 1.21 -14.05
C PHE A 29 -19.60 1.21 -13.66
N PHE A 30 -19.20 0.45 -12.63
CA PHE A 30 -17.78 0.36 -12.24
C PHE A 30 -16.93 -0.29 -13.33
N SER A 31 -17.48 -1.29 -14.04
CA SER A 31 -16.80 -1.95 -15.15
C SER A 31 -16.63 -1.02 -16.36
N ARG A 32 -17.67 -0.26 -16.72
CA ARG A 32 -17.63 0.75 -17.81
C ARG A 32 -16.63 1.87 -17.49
N GLN A 33 -16.65 2.40 -16.27
CA GLN A 33 -15.74 3.48 -15.88
C GLN A 33 -14.27 3.00 -15.75
N ALA A 34 -14.07 1.76 -15.27
CA ALA A 34 -12.75 1.12 -15.27
C ALA A 34 -12.25 0.88 -16.72
N ALA A 35 -13.13 0.47 -17.64
CA ALA A 35 -12.81 0.29 -19.05
C ALA A 35 -12.46 1.62 -19.75
N GLU A 36 -13.19 2.71 -19.46
CA GLU A 36 -12.86 4.06 -19.95
C GLU A 36 -11.53 4.56 -19.38
N THR A 37 -11.25 4.30 -18.10
CA THR A 37 -9.97 4.66 -17.46
C THR A 37 -8.81 3.85 -18.04
N ALA A 38 -9.03 2.56 -18.31
CA ALA A 38 -8.06 1.72 -19.01
C ALA A 38 -7.80 2.20 -20.45
N GLN A 39 -8.84 2.61 -21.18
CA GLN A 39 -8.71 3.19 -22.52
C GLN A 39 -8.03 4.57 -22.53
N ALA A 40 -8.26 5.41 -21.52
CA ALA A 40 -7.53 6.66 -21.32
C ALA A 40 -6.03 6.39 -21.06
N ASN A 41 -5.71 5.35 -20.29
CA ASN A 41 -4.33 4.93 -20.05
C ASN A 41 -3.67 4.31 -21.30
N LEU A 42 -4.41 3.55 -22.13
CA LEU A 42 -3.91 3.02 -23.42
C LEU A 42 -3.73 4.11 -24.49
N SER A 43 -4.60 5.11 -24.54
CA SER A 43 -4.49 6.22 -25.51
C SER A 43 -3.36 7.19 -25.14
N ALA A 44 -3.06 7.36 -23.84
CA ALA A 44 -1.84 8.02 -23.38
C ALA A 44 -0.55 7.26 -23.78
N GLN A 45 -0.62 5.93 -23.94
CA GLN A 45 0.49 5.09 -24.45
C GLN A 45 0.64 5.10 -25.98
N THR A 46 -0.42 5.40 -26.75
CA THR A 46 -0.41 5.24 -28.22
C THR A 46 0.15 6.46 -28.97
N VAL A 47 0.32 7.63 -28.34
CA VAL A 47 0.77 8.87 -29.02
C VAL A 47 2.30 8.96 -29.19
N LYS A 48 3.10 8.04 -28.64
CA LYS A 48 4.58 8.14 -28.70
C LYS A 48 5.28 6.84 -29.07
N THR A 49 4.95 6.27 -30.22
CA THR A 49 5.78 5.21 -30.84
C THR A 49 5.96 5.44 -32.32
N SER A 50 6.95 6.27 -32.65
CA SER A 50 7.73 6.09 -33.88
C SER A 50 9.20 5.93 -33.49
N GLY A 51 9.71 4.69 -33.57
CA GLY A 51 11.14 4.44 -33.66
C GLY A 51 11.73 3.45 -32.66
N GLN A 52 11.86 2.20 -33.13
CA GLN A 52 12.81 1.15 -32.76
C GLN A 52 12.64 0.38 -31.44
N ALA A 53 12.76 -0.94 -31.60
CA ALA A 53 12.46 -2.00 -30.65
C ALA A 53 13.63 -2.28 -29.69
N SER A 54 13.29 -2.39 -28.41
CA SER A 54 14.04 -3.13 -27.39
C SER A 54 13.02 -3.67 -26.36
N GLU A 55 13.36 -4.81 -25.77
CA GLU A 55 12.58 -5.66 -24.85
C GLU A 55 11.76 -4.89 -23.79
N PRO A 56 10.60 -5.42 -23.33
CA PRO A 56 9.72 -4.70 -22.40
C PRO A 56 10.37 -4.68 -21.02
N GLN A 57 11.15 -3.63 -20.76
CA GLN A 57 11.50 -3.22 -19.42
C GLN A 57 10.28 -2.49 -18.86
N ASP A 58 9.91 -2.81 -17.62
CA ASP A 58 8.75 -2.27 -16.90
C ASP A 58 8.98 -0.79 -16.52
N GLU A 59 9.13 0.07 -17.53
CA GLU A 59 9.49 1.49 -17.41
C GLU A 59 8.42 2.29 -16.63
N GLY A 60 7.21 1.73 -16.50
CA GLY A 60 6.11 2.36 -15.77
C GLY A 60 6.33 2.44 -14.26
N LEU A 61 6.91 1.39 -13.65
CA LEU A 61 7.16 1.37 -12.21
C LEU A 61 8.34 2.28 -11.86
N GLU A 62 9.47 2.12 -12.55
CA GLU A 62 10.69 2.93 -12.40
C GLU A 62 10.42 4.43 -12.55
N ARG A 63 9.63 4.80 -13.56
CA ARG A 63 9.24 6.20 -13.80
C ARG A 63 8.39 6.76 -12.68
N TRP A 64 7.45 5.99 -12.13
CA TRP A 64 6.63 6.40 -10.99
C TRP A 64 7.43 6.48 -9.69
N LEU A 65 8.35 5.55 -9.45
CA LEU A 65 9.27 5.52 -8.30
C LEU A 65 10.24 6.72 -8.31
N SER A 66 10.54 7.25 -9.50
CA SER A 66 11.43 8.40 -9.72
C SER A 66 10.72 9.77 -9.70
N GLU A 67 9.49 9.86 -10.20
CA GLU A 67 8.77 11.13 -10.38
C GLU A 67 7.88 11.49 -9.16
N THR A 68 7.59 10.54 -8.26
CA THR A 68 6.67 10.74 -7.13
C THR A 68 7.44 10.93 -5.82
N SER A 69 7.31 12.11 -5.20
CA SER A 69 7.52 12.24 -3.76
C SER A 69 6.64 11.20 -3.06
N PHE A 70 7.25 10.22 -2.38
CA PHE A 70 6.51 9.26 -1.54
C PHE A 70 5.87 9.99 -0.34
N ASP A 71 4.85 10.81 -0.59
CA ASP A 71 4.17 11.61 0.43
C ASP A 71 3.23 10.76 1.29
N GLY A 72 2.85 9.57 0.81
CA GLY A 72 2.05 8.61 1.57
C GLY A 72 2.86 7.94 2.66
N GLN A 73 2.54 8.21 3.92
CA GLN A 73 3.10 7.44 5.03
C GLN A 73 2.37 6.10 5.16
N LEU A 74 3.11 4.99 5.05
CA LEU A 74 2.54 3.67 5.35
C LEU A 74 2.52 3.44 6.86
N ALA A 75 1.31 3.26 7.41
CA ALA A 75 1.13 2.86 8.80
C ALA A 75 1.56 1.40 8.98
N VAL A 76 2.35 1.12 10.01
CA VAL A 76 2.89 -0.22 10.28
C VAL A 76 2.80 -0.54 11.77
N ASP A 77 2.48 -1.78 12.07
CA ASP A 77 2.70 -2.37 13.39
C ASP A 77 4.00 -3.17 13.34
N VAL A 78 4.84 -3.00 14.36
CA VAL A 78 6.10 -3.73 14.50
C VAL A 78 6.14 -4.37 15.86
N PHE A 79 6.28 -5.70 15.89
CA PHE A 79 6.38 -6.46 17.12
C PHE A 79 7.38 -7.59 16.97
N GLN A 80 7.72 -8.24 18.08
CA GLN A 80 8.71 -9.30 18.10
C GLN A 80 8.24 -10.50 18.91
N THR A 81 8.66 -11.67 18.48
CA THR A 81 8.63 -12.92 19.26
C THR A 81 10.04 -13.22 19.79
N SER A 82 10.22 -14.38 20.42
CA SER A 82 11.55 -14.87 20.80
C SER A 82 12.47 -15.03 19.59
N GLN A 83 11.95 -15.45 18.44
CA GLN A 83 12.74 -15.83 17.26
C GLN A 83 12.60 -14.87 16.07
N HIS A 84 11.55 -14.04 16.02
CA HIS A 84 11.26 -13.22 14.83
C HIS A 84 10.95 -11.77 15.20
N ILE A 85 11.21 -10.86 14.27
CA ILE A 85 10.52 -9.58 14.15
C ILE A 85 9.41 -9.75 13.12
N VAL A 86 8.24 -9.18 13.39
CA VAL A 86 7.09 -9.20 12.48
C VAL A 86 6.62 -7.77 12.25
N ILE A 87 6.41 -7.43 10.99
CA ILE A 87 5.91 -6.12 10.56
C ILE A 87 4.60 -6.35 9.79
N GLN A 88 3.56 -5.63 10.17
CA GLN A 88 2.24 -5.73 9.53
C GLN A 88 1.75 -4.36 9.07
N SER A 89 1.04 -4.34 7.95
CA SER A 89 0.45 -3.12 7.40
C SER A 89 -0.78 -3.42 6.55
N THR A 90 -1.77 -2.54 6.62
CA THR A 90 -2.92 -2.57 5.72
C THR A 90 -2.59 -1.86 4.40
N ILE A 91 -2.65 -2.61 3.31
CA ILE A 91 -2.42 -2.14 1.93
C ILE A 91 -3.57 -2.59 1.02
N ALA A 92 -4.80 -2.28 1.45
CA ALA A 92 -6.01 -2.61 0.71
C ALA A 92 -5.97 -2.07 -0.74
N GLY A 93 -6.35 -2.92 -1.69
CA GLY A 93 -6.40 -2.59 -3.11
C GLY A 93 -5.04 -2.49 -3.82
N VAL A 94 -3.93 -2.82 -3.14
CA VAL A 94 -2.60 -2.86 -3.75
C VAL A 94 -2.31 -4.26 -4.26
N HIS A 95 -1.80 -4.38 -5.49
CA HIS A 95 -1.33 -5.66 -6.04
C HIS A 95 0.06 -6.01 -5.49
N PRO A 96 0.41 -7.30 -5.29
CA PRO A 96 1.72 -7.68 -4.78
C PRO A 96 2.88 -7.14 -5.62
N GLU A 97 2.71 -7.07 -6.94
CA GLU A 97 3.67 -6.53 -7.91
C GLU A 97 3.90 -5.01 -7.79
N ASP A 98 2.96 -4.28 -7.19
CA ASP A 98 3.08 -2.84 -6.91
C ASP A 98 3.75 -2.57 -5.54
N VAL A 99 4.32 -3.60 -4.89
CA VAL A 99 5.01 -3.49 -3.60
C VAL A 99 6.48 -3.89 -3.74
N ASP A 100 7.37 -2.97 -3.38
CA ASP A 100 8.81 -3.21 -3.29
C ASP A 100 9.24 -3.27 -1.81
N ILE A 101 9.98 -4.32 -1.46
CA ILE A 101 10.52 -4.53 -0.11
C ILE A 101 12.01 -4.76 -0.24
N SER A 102 12.78 -3.87 0.38
CA SER A 102 14.24 -3.93 0.41
C SER A 102 14.76 -3.94 1.83
N PHE A 103 15.92 -4.59 2.03
CA PHE A 103 16.62 -4.63 3.30
C PHE A 103 18.09 -4.26 3.09
N HIS A 104 18.57 -3.24 3.78
CA HIS A 104 19.94 -2.76 3.68
C HIS A 104 20.36 -2.00 4.95
N ASN A 105 21.58 -2.26 5.45
CA ASN A 105 22.12 -1.62 6.66
C ASN A 105 21.12 -1.62 7.84
N ASP A 106 20.63 -2.80 8.20
CA ASP A 106 19.64 -3.01 9.27
C ASP A 106 18.31 -2.26 9.08
N THR A 107 18.07 -1.69 7.90
CA THR A 107 16.88 -0.93 7.57
C THR A 107 16.04 -1.71 6.58
N LEU A 108 14.81 -2.03 6.97
CA LEU A 108 13.78 -2.54 6.07
C LEU A 108 13.00 -1.36 5.49
N THR A 109 12.93 -1.28 4.17
CA THR A 109 12.15 -0.28 3.44
C THR A 109 11.02 -0.97 2.69
N ILE A 110 9.80 -0.48 2.88
CA ILE A 110 8.59 -0.90 2.18
C ILE A 110 8.15 0.29 1.33
N LYS A 111 8.00 0.08 0.02
CA LYS A 111 7.46 1.05 -0.93
C LYS A 111 6.34 0.42 -1.71
N GLY A 112 5.42 1.22 -2.20
CA GLY A 112 4.43 0.75 -3.17
C GLY A 112 3.50 1.83 -3.67
N LEU A 113 2.52 1.42 -4.47
CA LEU A 113 1.59 2.32 -5.14
C LEU A 113 0.13 1.90 -4.91
N ARG A 114 -0.70 2.83 -4.43
CA ARG A 114 -2.17 2.67 -4.42
C ARG A 114 -2.74 3.27 -5.71
N ARG A 115 -3.12 2.41 -6.65
CA ARG A 115 -3.75 2.82 -7.90
C ARG A 115 -5.20 3.19 -7.66
N LYS A 116 -5.60 4.36 -8.16
CA LYS A 116 -7.00 4.77 -8.14
C LYS A 116 -7.78 3.93 -9.17
N PRO A 117 -8.82 3.18 -8.77
CA PRO A 117 -9.51 2.29 -9.69
C PRO A 117 -10.33 3.05 -10.75
N VAL A 118 -10.76 4.26 -10.41
CA VAL A 118 -11.65 5.08 -11.23
C VAL A 118 -11.26 6.55 -11.16
N THR A 119 -11.18 7.20 -12.31
CA THR A 119 -10.96 8.65 -12.41
C THR A 119 -12.31 9.36 -12.58
N ILE A 120 -12.64 10.25 -11.64
CA ILE A 120 -13.85 11.07 -11.63
C ILE A 120 -13.41 12.55 -11.61
N PRO A 121 -14.12 13.48 -12.29
CA PRO A 121 -13.88 14.92 -12.18
C PRO A 121 -13.96 15.42 -10.74
N GLU A 122 -13.16 16.43 -10.37
CA GLU A 122 -13.12 16.96 -9.00
C GLU A 122 -14.47 17.55 -8.56
N GLU A 123 -15.20 18.22 -9.46
CA GLU A 123 -16.52 18.80 -9.20
C GLU A 123 -17.61 17.78 -8.86
N ASP A 124 -17.42 16.51 -9.26
CA ASP A 124 -18.39 15.43 -9.05
C ASP A 124 -18.15 14.68 -7.72
N TYR A 125 -17.05 14.97 -7.02
CA TYR A 125 -16.83 14.44 -5.68
C TYR A 125 -17.69 15.18 -4.65
N LEU A 126 -18.53 14.42 -3.94
CA LEU A 126 -19.14 14.92 -2.71
C LEU A 126 -18.09 15.03 -1.59
N TYR A 127 -17.24 14.01 -1.45
CA TYR A 127 -16.12 13.92 -0.50
C TYR A 127 -15.03 13.00 -1.07
N SER A 128 -13.76 13.27 -0.75
CA SER A 128 -12.63 12.42 -1.12
C SER A 128 -11.65 12.32 0.04
N GLU A 129 -11.70 11.20 0.77
CA GLU A 129 -10.83 10.94 1.93
C GLU A 129 -9.78 9.84 1.66
N CYS A 130 -10.00 9.00 0.65
CA CYS A 130 -9.08 7.93 0.29
C CYS A 130 -7.80 8.50 -0.31
N TYR A 131 -6.66 8.04 0.21
CA TYR A 131 -5.35 8.35 -0.37
C TYR A 131 -5.02 7.39 -1.52
N TRP A 132 -4.72 7.97 -2.68
CA TRP A 132 -4.21 7.28 -3.86
C TRP A 132 -2.82 7.83 -4.20
N GLY A 133 -1.88 6.97 -4.59
CA GLY A 133 -0.49 7.36 -4.83
C GLY A 133 0.53 6.50 -4.10
N GLY A 134 1.78 6.93 -4.18
CA GLY A 134 2.93 6.21 -3.63
C GLY A 134 2.97 6.24 -2.11
N PHE A 135 3.31 5.13 -1.48
CA PHE A 135 3.54 5.06 -0.04
C PHE A 135 4.91 4.49 0.29
N SER A 136 5.47 4.91 1.41
CA SER A 136 6.76 4.40 1.89
C SER A 136 6.83 4.32 3.41
N ARG A 137 7.60 3.35 3.91
CA ARG A 137 8.04 3.26 5.30
C ARG A 137 9.41 2.65 5.37
N SER A 138 10.29 3.24 6.18
CA SER A 138 11.59 2.64 6.53
C SER A 138 11.66 2.39 8.03
N ILE A 139 12.15 1.23 8.41
CA ILE A 139 12.17 0.73 9.79
C ILE A 139 13.57 0.21 10.08
N ILE A 140 14.25 0.80 11.05
CA ILE A 140 15.53 0.30 11.55
C ILE A 140 15.26 -0.85 12.51
N LEU A 141 15.83 -2.01 12.25
CA LEU A 141 15.68 -3.18 13.10
C LEU A 141 16.63 -3.08 14.31
N PRO A 142 16.17 -3.41 15.52
CA PRO A 142 16.96 -3.24 16.73
C PRO A 142 17.98 -4.38 16.99
N VAL A 143 17.99 -5.43 16.16
CA VAL A 143 18.84 -6.62 16.32
C VAL A 143 19.27 -7.17 14.98
N ASP A 144 20.33 -7.96 14.99
CA ASP A 144 20.81 -8.69 13.82
C ASP A 144 19.79 -9.74 13.35
N VAL A 145 19.64 -9.88 12.02
CA VAL A 145 18.66 -10.78 11.39
C VAL A 145 19.26 -11.64 10.29
N HIS A 146 18.61 -12.76 9.99
CA HIS A 146 18.91 -13.59 8.82
C HIS A 146 18.24 -12.99 7.58
N GLU A 147 18.94 -12.09 6.90
CA GLU A 147 18.47 -11.37 5.71
C GLU A 147 18.04 -12.29 4.56
N ASP A 148 18.72 -13.43 4.40
CA ASP A 148 18.45 -14.45 3.40
C ASP A 148 17.13 -15.20 3.62
N LYS A 149 16.51 -15.01 4.79
CA LYS A 149 15.29 -15.71 5.23
C LYS A 149 14.14 -14.77 5.52
N ILE A 150 14.24 -13.51 5.11
CA ILE A 150 13.10 -12.58 5.19
C ILE A 150 12.01 -13.09 4.25
N ALA A 151 10.79 -13.20 4.78
CA ALA A 151 9.61 -13.62 4.02
C ALA A 151 8.53 -12.54 4.10
N ALA A 152 7.88 -12.26 2.98
CA ALA A 152 6.74 -11.35 2.90
C ALA A 152 5.55 -12.09 2.29
N GLN A 153 4.37 -11.85 2.85
CA GLN A 153 3.11 -12.40 2.35
C GLN A 153 2.04 -11.33 2.44
N MET A 154 1.11 -11.35 1.47
CA MET A 154 -0.07 -10.50 1.50
C MET A 154 -1.32 -11.36 1.45
N GLU A 155 -2.22 -11.15 2.41
CA GLU A 155 -3.49 -11.85 2.49
C GLU A 155 -4.58 -10.86 2.89
N ASN A 156 -5.71 -10.84 2.17
CA ASN A 156 -6.86 -9.99 2.45
C ASN A 156 -6.52 -8.49 2.62
N GLY A 157 -5.57 -7.98 1.82
CA GLY A 157 -5.12 -6.58 1.87
C GLY A 157 -4.20 -6.26 3.06
N VAL A 158 -3.68 -7.27 3.76
CA VAL A 158 -2.71 -7.11 4.85
C VAL A 158 -1.36 -7.68 4.44
N LEU A 159 -0.34 -6.82 4.41
CA LEU A 159 1.05 -7.20 4.25
C LEU A 159 1.59 -7.67 5.60
N THR A 160 2.21 -8.85 5.63
CA THR A 160 2.96 -9.38 6.78
C THR A 160 4.37 -9.75 6.35
N ILE A 161 5.36 -9.16 7.02
CA ILE A 161 6.78 -9.42 6.80
C ILE A 161 7.34 -10.10 8.05
N THR A 162 7.90 -11.29 7.88
CA THR A 162 8.50 -12.09 8.95
C THR A 162 10.02 -12.11 8.78
N ILE A 163 10.72 -11.71 9.84
CA ILE A 163 12.18 -11.52 9.82
C ILE A 163 12.80 -12.36 10.93
N PRO A 164 13.50 -13.46 10.61
CA PRO A 164 14.15 -14.29 11.62
C PRO A 164 15.33 -13.57 12.26
N LYS A 165 15.37 -13.55 13.59
CA LYS A 165 16.49 -12.99 14.36
C LYS A 165 17.69 -13.93 14.28
N LYS A 166 18.89 -13.37 14.23
CA LYS A 166 20.11 -14.14 14.50
C LYS A 166 20.18 -14.45 16.00
N GLU A 167 20.66 -15.63 16.36
CA GLU A 167 20.92 -15.94 17.77
C GLU A 167 21.98 -14.97 18.30
N THR A 168 21.57 -14.09 19.23
CA THR A 168 22.51 -13.22 19.94
C THR A 168 23.28 -14.09 20.93
N ALA A 169 24.59 -14.22 20.73
CA ALA A 169 25.48 -14.90 21.68
C ALA A 169 25.23 -14.39 23.10
N ASP A 170 25.16 -15.32 24.06
CA ASP A 170 24.91 -15.04 25.48
C ASP A 170 25.64 -13.79 25.96
N SER A 171 24.91 -12.93 26.69
CA SER A 171 25.41 -11.66 27.21
C SER A 171 26.78 -11.83 27.86
N ARG A 172 27.82 -11.17 27.34
CA ARG A 172 29.16 -11.20 27.94
C ARG A 172 29.21 -10.18 29.06
N LYS A 173 29.49 -10.62 30.29
CA LYS A 173 29.77 -9.70 31.42
C LYS A 173 31.03 -8.89 31.11
N ILE A 174 30.87 -7.59 30.90
CA ILE A 174 31.99 -6.66 30.75
C ILE A 174 32.41 -6.21 32.15
N ARG A 175 33.69 -6.40 32.50
CA ARG A 175 34.26 -5.97 33.77
C ARG A 175 34.87 -4.58 33.60
N VAL A 176 34.39 -3.60 34.37
CA VAL A 176 34.92 -2.23 34.36
C VAL A 176 36.32 -2.22 34.97
N LYS A 177 37.29 -1.60 34.28
CA LYS A 177 38.63 -1.34 34.82
C LYS A 177 38.75 0.14 35.17
N GLU A 178 39.28 0.42 36.34
CA GLU A 178 39.61 1.77 36.77
C GLU A 178 40.82 2.29 36.00
N ILE A 179 40.75 3.53 35.51
CA ILE A 179 41.89 4.22 34.88
C ILE A 179 42.57 5.03 35.98
N PRO A 180 43.83 4.72 36.35
CA PRO A 180 44.54 5.50 37.35
C PRO A 180 44.83 6.92 36.84
N LEU A 181 44.65 7.91 37.71
CA LEU A 181 45.11 9.29 37.46
C LEU A 181 46.65 9.32 37.57
N THR A 182 47.31 9.89 36.55
CA THR A 182 48.77 10.11 36.51
C THR A 182 49.10 11.52 36.96
#